data_AF-A0A183C712-F1
#
_entry.id   AF-A0A183C712-F1
#
_cell.length_a   1.000
_cell.length_b   1.000
_cell.length_c   1.000
_cell.angle_alpha   90.00
_cell.angle_beta   90.00
_cell.angle_gamma   90.00
#
_symmetry.space_group_name_H-M   'P 1'
#
loop_
_entity.id
_entity.type
_entity.pdbx_description
1 polymer ?
#
loop_
_entity_poly.entity_id
_entity_poly.type
_entity_poly.pdbx_seq_one_letter_code
_entity_poly.pdbx_strand_id
1 'polypeptide(L)'
;MGNAGGNRTNNPIIRVLFYHNPPDVFDNCHRFPNLKVSSMRCRFPGHCVELLMQVVNYLDLQVEPVIHHGHFLGGYLNDGTPTGLLSMLANGSVDSICKLFTRTNNNNNAFDFSRIIYATWSGIAVRRHSGGQMYKWDMWSLFHPFTEGTWVAIGIMLLVWMVLFPMTNLVESKIGNKPTNDGFQILWRMFRLQLQQPDVICFNTISGNFSYVVYGLLHVMLFCSLYQSWILTTLIGGERVLPFRSVEELVPLLESGRYKFAALPTNHWFFETVESSNDPRHIRIREAMRKYPLEIYEDESEVMELVQSGTHVAVVQGWSTLEWVANSFCDVVFVKGGMPEKAIHFAFSKGSPFVKLFDEQAIGHEAVFMHRKRWKYGYYLEKQRERFCLENDNERKRFKPLGLIPFLGPCVVLLAGNAFALIAFTMEKIARCYSRSRKKIEPPRGRMAEALRAETLCTDRTF
;
A
#
# COMPACT_ATOMS: atom_id res chain seq x y z
N MET A 1 25.74 54.61 -47.59
CA MET A 1 26.79 53.73 -48.11
C MET A 1 27.85 53.60 -47.04
N GLY A 2 27.91 52.42 -46.42
CA GLY A 2 28.85 52.06 -45.36
C GLY A 2 28.79 50.54 -45.25
N ASN A 3 29.60 49.87 -46.07
CA ASN A 3 29.73 48.43 -46.12
C ASN A 3 30.30 47.93 -44.78
N ALA A 4 29.44 47.49 -43.88
CA ALA A 4 29.83 46.59 -42.79
C ALA A 4 29.66 45.16 -43.30
N GLY A 5 30.66 44.69 -44.05
CA GLY A 5 30.85 43.26 -44.30
C GLY A 5 31.20 42.58 -42.98
N GLY A 6 30.18 42.27 -42.20
CA GLY A 6 30.33 41.44 -41.00
C GLY A 6 30.70 40.03 -41.43
N ASN A 7 31.90 39.60 -41.06
CA ASN A 7 32.29 38.20 -41.07
C ASN A 7 31.17 37.39 -40.39
N ARG A 8 30.46 36.56 -41.16
CA ARG A 8 29.67 35.47 -40.61
C ARG A 8 30.66 34.52 -39.96
N THR A 9 30.92 34.70 -38.66
CA THR A 9 31.48 33.63 -37.83
C THR A 9 30.49 32.48 -37.94
N ASN A 10 30.91 31.37 -38.54
CA ASN A 10 30.09 30.17 -38.59
C ASN A 10 29.87 29.72 -37.15
N ASN A 11 28.64 29.85 -36.64
CA ASN A 11 28.30 29.40 -35.31
C ASN A 11 28.62 27.90 -35.19
N PRO A 12 29.15 27.42 -34.05
CA PRO A 12 29.50 26.01 -33.91
C PRO A 12 28.24 25.15 -34.06
N ILE A 13 28.35 24.09 -34.87
CA ILE A 13 27.26 23.14 -35.11
C ILE A 13 27.38 21.98 -34.13
N ILE A 14 26.28 21.63 -33.46
CA ILE A 14 26.16 20.46 -32.60
C ILE A 14 25.17 19.46 -33.19
N ARG A 15 25.60 18.23 -33.44
CA ARG A 15 24.77 17.14 -33.96
C ARG A 15 24.07 16.44 -32.81
N VAL A 16 22.75 16.53 -32.77
CA VAL A 16 21.95 15.97 -31.67
C VAL A 16 21.00 14.92 -32.19
N LEU A 17 21.05 13.74 -31.59
CA LEU A 17 20.11 12.65 -31.87
C LEU A 17 18.77 12.86 -31.17
N PHE A 18 17.69 12.82 -31.95
CA PHE A 18 16.30 12.83 -31.49
C PHE A 18 15.62 11.52 -31.87
N TYR A 19 14.96 10.90 -30.90
CA TYR A 19 14.17 9.68 -31.09
C TYR A 19 12.94 9.74 -30.16
N HIS A 20 11.98 8.84 -30.32
CA HIS A 20 10.80 8.83 -29.48
C HIS A 20 11.12 8.28 -28.08
N ASN A 21 11.20 9.15 -27.07
CA ASN A 21 11.40 8.79 -25.66
C ASN A 21 10.65 9.75 -24.72
N PRO A 22 9.32 9.68 -24.61
CA PRO A 22 8.58 10.52 -23.68
C PRO A 22 9.00 10.24 -22.22
N PRO A 23 9.08 11.24 -21.34
CA PRO A 23 8.72 12.65 -21.55
C PRO A 23 9.85 13.50 -22.15
N ASP A 24 11.04 12.95 -22.42
CA ASP A 24 12.22 13.70 -22.86
C ASP A 24 12.06 14.27 -24.28
N VAL A 25 11.45 13.49 -25.19
CA VAL A 25 11.15 13.90 -26.55
C VAL A 25 9.77 13.37 -26.94
N PHE A 26 8.91 14.26 -27.45
CA PHE A 26 7.64 13.89 -28.06
C PHE A 26 7.72 14.08 -29.58
N ASP A 27 7.29 13.08 -30.34
CA ASP A 27 7.20 13.10 -31.81
C ASP A 27 5.82 13.54 -32.32
N ASN A 28 4.85 13.74 -31.43
CA ASN A 28 3.47 14.11 -31.75
C ASN A 28 3.29 15.58 -32.21
N CYS A 29 4.36 16.36 -32.32
CA CYS A 29 4.30 17.73 -32.80
C CYS A 29 4.36 17.79 -34.33
N HIS A 30 3.58 18.70 -34.95
CA HIS A 30 3.45 18.83 -36.41
C HIS A 30 4.79 18.95 -37.17
N ARG A 31 5.85 19.44 -36.53
CA ARG A 31 7.23 19.40 -37.06
C ARG A 31 8.12 18.72 -36.03
N PHE A 32 8.73 17.61 -36.42
CA PHE A 32 9.65 16.84 -35.60
C PHE A 32 11.07 16.84 -36.20
N PRO A 33 12.13 17.10 -35.40
CA PRO A 33 12.10 17.58 -34.02
C PRO A 33 11.68 19.06 -33.98
N ASN A 34 10.94 19.45 -32.95
CA ASN A 34 10.62 20.85 -32.72
C ASN A 34 11.78 21.54 -31.99
N LEU A 35 12.67 22.19 -32.75
CA LEU A 35 13.82 22.94 -32.23
C LEU A 35 13.43 24.29 -31.59
N LYS A 36 12.16 24.53 -31.28
CA LYS A 36 11.71 25.73 -30.57
C LYS A 36 11.21 25.36 -29.18
N VAL A 37 11.70 26.11 -28.17
CA VAL A 37 11.15 26.07 -26.81
C VAL A 37 9.66 26.41 -26.87
N SER A 38 8.80 25.60 -26.21
CA SER A 38 7.34 25.79 -26.04
C SER A 38 6.70 26.80 -27.00
N SER A 39 6.10 26.34 -28.10
CA SER A 39 5.34 27.25 -28.99
C SER A 39 3.83 27.03 -28.84
N MET A 40 3.02 27.97 -29.33
CA MET A 40 1.56 27.76 -29.38
C MET A 40 1.16 26.50 -30.18
N ARG A 41 1.98 26.10 -31.17
CA ARG A 41 1.73 24.94 -32.03
C ARG A 41 2.19 23.61 -31.42
N CYS A 42 3.08 23.65 -30.43
CA CYS A 42 3.64 22.48 -29.76
C CYS A 42 4.04 22.89 -28.34
N ARG A 43 3.11 22.71 -27.40
CA ARG A 43 3.26 23.15 -26.00
C ARG A 43 4.21 22.24 -25.21
N PHE A 44 4.35 20.99 -25.61
CA PHE A 44 5.16 19.97 -24.93
C PHE A 44 6.03 19.21 -25.96
N PRO A 45 7.10 19.84 -26.51
CA PRO A 45 8.00 19.18 -27.45
C PRO A 45 8.87 18.08 -26.82
N GLY A 46 9.00 18.08 -25.49
CA GLY A 46 9.85 17.16 -24.75
C GLY A 46 10.65 17.88 -23.67
N HIS A 47 10.87 17.22 -22.54
CA HIS A 47 11.59 17.79 -21.42
C HIS A 47 13.05 18.05 -21.78
N CYS A 48 13.76 17.04 -22.28
CA CYS A 48 15.10 17.20 -22.82
C CYS A 48 15.16 18.28 -23.91
N VAL A 49 14.20 18.28 -24.85
CA VAL A 49 14.18 19.23 -25.97
C VAL A 49 14.19 20.68 -25.47
N GLU A 50 13.35 21.00 -24.49
CA GLU A 50 13.29 22.38 -23.97
C GLU A 50 14.54 22.78 -23.19
N LEU A 51 15.12 21.86 -22.43
CA LEU A 51 16.36 22.11 -21.68
C LEU A 51 17.54 22.31 -22.63
N LEU A 52 17.68 21.41 -23.61
CA LEU A 52 18.75 21.45 -24.60
C LEU A 52 18.65 22.71 -25.47
N MET A 53 17.47 23.01 -26.01
CA MET A 53 17.30 24.20 -26.86
C MET A 53 17.53 25.49 -26.10
N GLN A 54 17.22 25.55 -24.80
CA GLN A 54 17.56 26.72 -23.98
C GLN A 54 19.08 26.91 -23.89
N VAL A 55 19.82 25.84 -23.63
CA VAL A 55 21.29 25.89 -23.53
C VAL A 55 21.92 26.24 -24.87
N VAL A 56 21.48 25.60 -25.96
CA VAL A 56 21.95 25.88 -27.32
C VAL A 56 21.72 27.34 -27.70
N ASN A 57 20.52 27.87 -27.45
CA ASN A 57 20.20 29.27 -27.77
C ASN A 57 21.02 30.26 -26.92
N TYR A 58 21.29 29.91 -25.66
CA TYR A 58 22.15 30.72 -24.79
C TYR A 58 23.60 30.77 -25.31
N LEU A 59 24.10 29.66 -25.85
CA LEU A 59 25.45 29.52 -26.39
C LEU A 59 25.58 29.92 -27.87
N ASP A 60 24.49 30.40 -28.49
CA ASP A 60 24.40 30.71 -29.93
C ASP A 60 24.87 29.57 -30.84
N LEU A 61 24.60 28.32 -30.43
CA LEU A 61 24.95 27.11 -31.19
C LEU A 61 23.90 26.79 -32.25
N GLN A 62 24.34 26.21 -33.37
CA GLN A 62 23.42 25.70 -34.38
C GLN A 62 23.20 24.19 -34.18
N VAL A 63 21.94 23.74 -34.08
CA VAL A 63 21.62 22.31 -33.92
C VAL A 63 21.42 21.67 -35.29
N GLU A 64 22.18 20.60 -35.54
CA GLU A 64 21.91 19.67 -36.63
C GLU A 64 21.13 18.46 -36.07
N PRO A 65 19.83 18.36 -36.33
CA PRO A 65 19.02 17.26 -35.80
C PRO A 65 19.28 15.97 -36.58
N VAL A 66 19.71 14.94 -35.87
CA VAL A 66 19.76 13.56 -36.38
C VAL A 66 18.52 12.84 -35.86
N ILE A 67 17.65 12.37 -36.75
CA ILE A 67 16.37 11.78 -36.39
C ILE A 67 16.45 10.27 -36.49
N HIS A 68 15.98 9.56 -35.47
CA HIS A 68 15.81 8.12 -35.50
C HIS A 68 14.38 7.73 -35.12
N HIS A 69 13.76 6.85 -35.91
CA HIS A 69 12.36 6.43 -35.72
C HIS A 69 12.20 5.22 -34.79
N GLY A 70 13.30 4.59 -34.38
CA GLY A 70 13.27 3.51 -33.39
C GLY A 70 13.04 4.01 -31.96
N HIS A 71 12.43 3.16 -31.14
CA HIS A 71 12.19 3.38 -29.71
C HIS A 71 13.33 2.86 -28.82
N PHE A 72 14.19 2.01 -29.38
CA PHE A 72 15.24 1.34 -28.65
C PHE A 72 16.52 2.19 -28.55
N LEU A 73 16.84 2.64 -27.33
CA LEU A 73 18.08 3.39 -27.08
C LEU A 73 19.34 2.54 -27.27
N GLY A 74 19.27 1.24 -27.02
CA GLY A 74 20.46 0.38 -26.92
C GLY A 74 20.81 -0.01 -25.50
N GLY A 75 21.53 -1.12 -25.37
CA GLY A 75 22.08 -1.62 -24.11
C GLY A 75 23.60 -1.70 -24.14
N TYR A 76 24.16 -2.51 -23.25
CA TYR A 76 25.59 -2.82 -23.21
C TYR A 76 25.77 -4.31 -23.46
N LEU A 77 26.75 -4.65 -24.30
CA LEU A 77 27.26 -6.01 -24.41
C LEU A 77 28.07 -6.37 -23.16
N ASN A 78 28.36 -7.66 -22.97
CA ASN A 78 29.11 -8.17 -21.81
C ASN A 78 30.53 -7.58 -21.69
N ASP A 79 31.10 -7.09 -22.79
CA ASP A 79 32.39 -6.41 -22.88
C ASP A 79 32.31 -4.92 -22.51
N GLY A 80 31.12 -4.41 -22.20
CA GLY A 80 30.88 -3.00 -21.92
C GLY A 80 30.73 -2.13 -23.17
N THR A 81 30.62 -2.74 -24.36
CA THR A 81 30.43 -2.00 -25.60
C THR A 81 28.97 -1.53 -25.73
N PRO A 82 28.71 -0.23 -25.94
CA PRO A 82 27.37 0.30 -26.14
C PRO A 82 26.79 -0.14 -27.49
N THR A 83 25.51 -0.50 -27.50
CA THR A 83 24.76 -0.94 -28.69
C THR A 83 23.65 0.05 -29.05
N GLY A 84 22.94 -0.16 -30.16
CA GLY A 84 21.82 0.68 -30.56
C GLY A 84 22.21 2.14 -30.76
N LEU A 85 21.36 3.07 -30.32
CA LEU A 85 21.61 4.52 -30.42
C LEU A 85 22.75 5.01 -29.55
N LEU A 86 23.07 4.30 -28.45
CA LEU A 86 24.25 4.60 -27.63
C LEU A 86 25.56 4.43 -28.42
N SER A 87 25.59 3.50 -29.39
CA SER A 87 26.78 3.30 -30.24
C SER A 87 27.07 4.51 -31.14
N MET A 88 26.04 5.25 -31.57
CA MET A 88 26.21 6.45 -32.40
C MET A 88 26.92 7.57 -31.63
N LEU A 89 26.63 7.69 -30.34
CA LEU A 89 27.31 8.65 -29.45
C LEU A 89 28.74 8.19 -29.13
N ALA A 90 28.94 6.88 -28.93
CA ALA A 90 30.25 6.31 -28.62
C ALA A 90 31.23 6.45 -29.80
N ASN A 91 30.73 6.25 -31.02
CA ASN A 91 31.50 6.35 -32.25
C ASN A 91 31.65 7.80 -32.76
N GLY A 92 31.12 8.80 -32.06
CA GLY A 92 31.19 10.21 -32.45
C GLY A 92 30.39 10.57 -33.72
N SER A 93 29.45 9.71 -34.13
CA SER A 93 28.52 10.00 -35.23
C SER A 93 27.55 11.12 -34.88
N VAL A 94 27.22 11.24 -33.60
CA VAL A 94 26.48 12.36 -33.01
C VAL A 94 27.27 12.93 -31.82
N ASP A 95 27.09 14.21 -31.54
CA ASP A 95 27.81 14.90 -30.46
C ASP A 95 27.05 14.78 -29.12
N SER A 96 25.72 14.64 -29.17
CA SER A 96 24.85 14.43 -28.01
C SER A 96 23.57 13.67 -28.40
N ILE A 97 22.88 13.11 -27.41
CA ILE A 97 21.56 12.48 -27.55
C ILE A 97 20.57 13.27 -26.70
N CYS A 98 19.37 13.57 -27.23
CA CYS A 98 18.33 14.19 -26.43
C CYS A 98 17.62 13.20 -25.49
N LYS A 99 18.36 12.78 -24.47
CA LYS A 99 17.89 12.05 -23.30
C LYS A 99 18.68 12.54 -22.09
N LEU A 100 18.02 12.62 -20.93
CA LEU A 100 18.73 12.92 -19.70
C LEU A 100 19.29 11.62 -19.08
N PHE A 101 20.59 11.60 -18.82
CA PHE A 101 21.30 10.39 -18.39
C PHE A 101 21.69 10.46 -16.92
N THR A 102 21.68 9.30 -16.26
CA THR A 102 22.36 9.10 -14.99
C THR A 102 23.73 8.50 -15.21
N ARG A 103 24.71 8.97 -14.44
CA ARG A 103 26.07 8.44 -14.48
C ARG A 103 26.11 7.05 -13.86
N THR A 104 26.66 6.11 -14.63
CA THR A 104 27.01 4.76 -14.18
C THR A 104 28.47 4.48 -14.58
N ASN A 105 29.08 3.40 -14.11
CA ASN A 105 30.46 3.09 -14.46
C ASN A 105 30.57 2.80 -15.97
N ASN A 106 29.62 2.03 -16.52
CA ASN A 106 29.57 1.73 -17.95
C ASN A 106 29.40 2.99 -18.79
N ASN A 107 28.48 3.87 -18.38
CA ASN A 107 28.25 5.16 -19.04
C ASN A 107 29.47 6.09 -18.96
N ASN A 108 30.15 6.17 -17.81
CA ASN A 108 31.32 7.03 -17.61
C ASN A 108 32.52 6.62 -18.47
N ASN A 109 32.66 5.32 -18.76
CA ASN A 109 33.71 4.81 -19.62
C ASN A 109 33.45 5.17 -21.09
N ALA A 110 32.19 5.07 -21.54
CA ALA A 110 31.81 5.31 -22.93
C ALA A 110 31.60 6.80 -23.29
N PHE A 111 31.15 7.63 -22.35
CA PHE A 111 30.67 8.99 -22.62
C PHE A 111 31.26 10.02 -21.66
N ASP A 112 31.16 11.29 -22.04
CA ASP A 112 31.38 12.41 -21.13
C ASP A 112 30.04 13.06 -20.75
N PHE A 113 29.97 13.60 -19.54
CA PHE A 113 28.74 14.13 -18.96
C PHE A 113 28.92 15.59 -18.58
N SER A 114 27.86 16.37 -18.76
CA SER A 114 27.78 17.71 -18.19
C SER A 114 27.79 17.67 -16.66
N ARG A 115 27.90 18.82 -16.02
CA ARG A 115 27.50 19.05 -14.63
C ARG A 115 26.04 18.65 -14.41
N ILE A 116 25.70 18.45 -13.14
CA ILE A 116 24.35 18.05 -12.72
C ILE A 116 23.34 19.13 -13.15
N ILE A 117 22.27 18.71 -13.83
CA ILE A 117 21.14 19.57 -14.19
C ILE A 117 20.20 19.68 -12.97
N TYR A 118 19.74 18.54 -12.44
CA TYR A 118 19.05 18.43 -11.16
C TYR A 118 19.06 16.96 -10.67
N ALA A 119 18.57 16.71 -9.46
CA ALA A 119 18.37 15.36 -8.92
C ALA A 119 16.98 14.82 -9.27
N THR A 120 16.90 13.57 -9.73
CA THR A 120 15.67 12.82 -9.97
C THR A 120 15.48 11.74 -8.91
N TRP A 121 14.22 11.37 -8.67
CA TRP A 121 13.87 10.32 -7.75
C TRP A 121 14.02 8.95 -8.41
N SER A 122 14.18 7.91 -7.59
CA SER A 122 14.12 6.52 -8.04
C SER A 122 13.16 5.74 -7.15
N GLY A 123 12.55 4.69 -7.68
CA GLY A 123 11.59 3.88 -6.94
C GLY A 123 11.36 2.53 -7.59
N ILE A 124 10.51 1.74 -6.96
CA ILE A 124 10.08 0.43 -7.44
C ILE A 124 8.60 0.52 -7.80
N ALA A 125 8.28 0.28 -9.06
CA ALA A 125 6.91 0.11 -9.52
C ALA A 125 6.39 -1.26 -9.08
N VAL A 126 5.24 -1.25 -8.41
CA VAL A 126 4.55 -2.44 -7.93
C VAL A 126 3.04 -2.26 -8.09
N ARG A 127 2.31 -3.37 -8.25
CA ARG A 127 0.86 -3.37 -8.16
C ARG A 127 0.40 -2.93 -6.78
N ARG A 128 -0.44 -1.90 -6.74
CA ARG A 128 -1.28 -1.56 -5.59
C ARG A 128 -2.28 -2.69 -5.38
N HIS A 129 -2.28 -3.27 -4.19
CA HIS A 129 -3.36 -4.15 -3.81
C HIS A 129 -4.60 -3.29 -3.55
N SER A 130 -5.70 -3.62 -4.21
CA SER A 130 -6.99 -3.07 -3.81
C SER A 130 -7.27 -3.59 -2.40
N GLY A 131 -7.33 -2.70 -1.41
CA GLY A 131 -7.56 -3.01 0.02
C GLY A 131 -8.66 -4.01 0.32
N GLY A 132 -9.60 -4.16 -0.60
CA GLY A 132 -10.58 -5.22 -0.56
C GLY A 132 -10.00 -6.63 -0.53
N GLN A 133 -8.77 -6.93 -0.95
CA GLN A 133 -8.29 -8.31 -1.00
C GLN A 133 -7.93 -8.90 0.37
N MET A 134 -7.40 -8.08 1.29
CA MET A 134 -7.08 -8.54 2.65
C MET A 134 -8.35 -8.76 3.48
N TYR A 135 -9.37 -7.92 3.26
CA TYR A 135 -10.69 -8.06 3.90
C TYR A 135 -11.67 -8.96 3.14
N LYS A 136 -11.46 -9.25 1.85
CA LYS A 136 -12.40 -10.04 1.02
C LYS A 136 -12.48 -11.50 1.41
N TRP A 137 -11.45 -12.04 2.05
CA TRP A 137 -11.35 -13.47 2.34
C TRP A 137 -11.25 -13.78 3.84
N ASP A 138 -11.22 -12.75 4.68
CA ASP A 138 -11.21 -12.95 6.13
C ASP A 138 -12.63 -12.87 6.69
N MET A 139 -13.16 -14.03 7.09
CA MET A 139 -14.47 -14.15 7.74
C MET A 139 -14.53 -13.38 9.08
N TRP A 140 -13.38 -13.04 9.66
CA TRP A 140 -13.25 -12.30 10.92
C TRP A 140 -13.01 -10.79 10.72
N SER A 141 -13.17 -10.31 9.49
CA SER A 141 -12.92 -8.91 9.12
C SER A 141 -13.61 -7.85 9.99
N LEU A 142 -14.75 -8.19 10.61
CA LEU A 142 -15.48 -7.29 11.51
C LEU A 142 -14.75 -7.04 12.84
N PHE A 143 -13.78 -7.88 13.23
CA PHE A 143 -13.01 -7.71 14.46
C PHE A 143 -11.73 -6.90 14.29
N HIS A 144 -11.25 -6.73 13.05
CA HIS A 144 -10.07 -5.90 12.71
C HIS A 144 -10.13 -4.41 13.07
N PRO A 145 -11.29 -3.74 13.22
CA PRO A 145 -11.30 -2.34 13.62
C PRO A 145 -10.56 -2.13 14.93
N PHE A 146 -10.67 -3.03 15.90
CA PHE A 146 -9.93 -2.93 17.14
C PHE A 146 -8.74 -3.87 17.15
N THR A 147 -7.61 -3.36 17.66
CA THR A 147 -6.42 -4.19 17.87
C THR A 147 -6.71 -5.26 18.93
N GLU A 148 -5.98 -6.37 18.89
CA GLU A 148 -6.08 -7.44 19.89
C GLU A 148 -5.96 -6.90 21.32
N GLY A 149 -5.04 -5.96 21.55
CA GLY A 149 -4.86 -5.30 22.85
C GLY A 149 -6.11 -4.53 23.31
N THR A 150 -6.82 -3.87 22.38
CA THR A 150 -8.08 -3.18 22.69
C THR A 150 -9.18 -4.16 23.07
N TRP A 151 -9.31 -5.28 22.37
CA TRP A 151 -10.28 -6.33 22.71
C TRP A 151 -10.02 -6.92 24.11
N VAL A 152 -8.75 -7.20 24.42
CA VAL A 152 -8.34 -7.68 25.74
C VAL A 152 -8.67 -6.64 26.82
N ALA A 153 -8.40 -5.36 26.58
CA ALA A 153 -8.73 -4.29 27.53
C ALA A 153 -10.24 -4.16 27.77
N ILE A 154 -11.06 -4.24 26.72
CA ILE A 154 -12.54 -4.27 26.85
C ILE A 154 -12.97 -5.49 27.67
N GLY A 155 -12.40 -6.66 27.42
CA GLY A 155 -12.68 -7.88 28.18
C GLY A 155 -12.30 -7.78 29.66
N ILE A 156 -11.14 -7.21 29.98
CA ILE A 156 -10.71 -6.97 31.37
C ILE A 156 -11.66 -5.99 32.06
N MET A 157 -12.03 -4.90 31.40
CA MET A 157 -12.98 -3.93 31.95
C MET A 157 -14.34 -4.57 32.20
N LEU A 158 -14.83 -5.41 31.28
CA LEU A 158 -16.06 -6.17 31.48
C LEU A 158 -15.96 -7.09 32.71
N LEU A 159 -14.85 -7.81 32.88
CA LEU A 159 -14.60 -8.67 34.05
C LEU A 159 -14.62 -7.88 35.37
N VAL A 160 -14.01 -6.68 35.40
CA VAL A 160 -14.04 -5.79 36.57
C VAL A 160 -15.48 -5.43 36.92
N TRP A 161 -16.28 -5.03 35.94
CA TRP A 161 -17.69 -4.71 36.16
C TRP A 161 -18.52 -5.92 36.60
N MET A 162 -18.24 -7.12 36.06
CA MET A 162 -18.90 -8.37 36.46
C MET A 162 -18.68 -8.71 37.94
N VAL A 163 -17.63 -8.20 38.58
CA VAL A 163 -17.42 -8.33 40.03
C VAL A 163 -18.07 -7.17 40.79
N LEU A 164 -17.93 -5.94 40.29
CA LEU A 164 -18.42 -4.74 40.99
C LEU A 164 -19.95 -4.73 41.13
N PHE A 165 -20.71 -5.08 40.09
CA PHE A 165 -22.18 -5.03 40.10
C PHE A 165 -22.84 -6.03 41.07
N PRO A 166 -22.42 -7.31 41.14
CA PRO A 166 -22.88 -8.21 42.20
C PRO A 166 -22.44 -7.76 43.59
N MET A 167 -21.22 -7.22 43.72
CA MET A 167 -20.72 -6.71 45.01
C MET A 167 -21.53 -5.52 45.52
N THR A 168 -21.87 -4.55 44.67
CA THR A 168 -22.74 -3.43 45.07
C THR A 168 -24.11 -3.92 45.51
N ASN A 169 -24.69 -4.91 44.82
CA ASN A 169 -25.96 -5.51 45.25
C ASN A 169 -25.87 -6.26 46.58
N LEU A 170 -24.78 -6.97 46.83
CA LEU A 170 -24.56 -7.64 48.12
C LEU A 170 -24.44 -6.62 49.27
N VAL A 171 -23.73 -5.52 49.03
CA VAL A 171 -23.59 -4.42 50.01
C VAL A 171 -24.94 -3.74 50.24
N GLU A 172 -25.70 -3.44 49.18
CA GLU A 172 -27.02 -2.83 49.31
C GLU A 172 -28.01 -3.71 50.05
N SER A 173 -28.03 -5.01 49.79
CA SER A 173 -28.91 -5.95 50.48
C SER A 173 -28.57 -6.08 51.97
N LYS A 174 -27.30 -5.91 52.34
CA LYS A 174 -26.88 -5.84 53.75
C LYS A 174 -27.27 -4.52 54.43
N ILE A 175 -27.32 -3.42 53.70
CA ILE A 175 -27.57 -2.07 54.26
C ILE A 175 -29.06 -1.74 54.30
N GLY A 176 -29.81 -2.04 53.25
CA GLY A 176 -31.25 -1.85 53.19
C GLY A 176 -31.90 -3.21 53.04
N ASN A 177 -32.71 -3.64 54.02
CA ASN A 177 -33.46 -4.91 54.09
C ASN A 177 -34.30 -5.24 52.83
N LYS A 178 -33.65 -5.42 51.68
CA LYS A 178 -34.20 -5.87 50.41
C LYS A 178 -33.72 -7.31 50.19
N PRO A 179 -34.56 -8.17 49.61
CA PRO A 179 -34.13 -9.50 49.21
C PRO A 179 -32.95 -9.36 48.24
N THR A 180 -31.88 -10.13 48.49
CA THR A 180 -30.76 -10.25 47.58
C THR A 180 -31.29 -10.70 46.22
N ASN A 181 -31.22 -9.82 45.22
CA ASN A 181 -31.34 -10.27 43.84
C ASN A 181 -30.24 -11.30 43.60
N ASP A 182 -30.58 -12.41 42.95
CA ASP A 182 -29.62 -13.44 42.59
C ASP A 182 -28.45 -12.81 41.81
N GLY A 183 -27.21 -13.04 42.26
CA GLY A 183 -26.02 -12.43 41.66
C GLY A 183 -25.89 -12.76 40.18
N PHE A 184 -26.37 -13.94 39.78
CA PHE A 184 -26.43 -14.34 38.38
C PHE A 184 -27.42 -13.48 37.56
N GLN A 185 -28.56 -13.08 38.13
CA GLN A 185 -29.51 -12.21 37.43
C GLN A 185 -28.93 -10.82 37.18
N ILE A 186 -28.17 -10.28 38.14
CA ILE A 186 -27.52 -8.97 37.96
C ILE A 186 -26.44 -9.05 36.90
N LEU A 187 -25.64 -10.11 36.93
CA LEU A 187 -24.64 -10.39 35.91
C LEU A 187 -25.29 -10.47 34.52
N TRP A 188 -26.42 -11.16 34.41
CA TRP A 188 -27.17 -11.26 33.16
C TRP A 188 -27.72 -9.91 32.69
N ARG A 189 -28.30 -9.11 33.59
CA ARG A 189 -28.80 -7.76 33.24
C ARG A 189 -27.67 -6.81 32.82
N MET A 190 -26.48 -6.94 33.40
CA MET A 190 -25.28 -6.21 32.98
C MET A 190 -24.84 -6.61 31.56
N PHE A 191 -24.84 -7.91 31.26
CA PHE A 191 -24.54 -8.43 29.93
C PHE A 191 -25.56 -7.92 28.88
N ARG A 192 -26.84 -7.91 29.24
CA ARG A 192 -27.91 -7.32 28.43
C ARG A 192 -27.69 -5.84 28.15
N LEU A 193 -27.20 -5.08 29.14
CA LEU A 193 -26.85 -3.67 28.93
C LEU A 193 -25.71 -3.51 27.92
N GLN A 194 -24.67 -4.36 27.98
CA GLN A 194 -23.57 -4.36 27.00
C GLN A 194 -24.07 -4.62 25.57
N LEU A 195 -25.08 -5.47 25.43
CA LEU A 195 -25.73 -5.77 24.15
C LEU A 195 -26.78 -4.72 23.73
N GLN A 196 -26.85 -3.57 24.42
CA GLN A 196 -27.83 -2.51 24.18
C GLN A 196 -29.29 -2.97 24.30
N GLN A 197 -29.54 -3.99 25.12
CA GLN A 197 -30.88 -4.51 25.43
C GLN A 197 -31.20 -4.30 26.92
N PRO A 198 -31.23 -3.04 27.41
CA PRO A 198 -31.28 -2.75 28.84
C PRO A 198 -32.48 -3.42 29.50
N ASP A 199 -32.23 -3.91 30.72
CA ASP A 199 -33.27 -4.30 31.66
C ASP A 199 -33.26 -3.31 32.83
N VAL A 200 -34.37 -3.24 33.57
CA VAL A 200 -34.46 -2.30 34.69
C VAL A 200 -33.55 -2.77 35.83
N ILE A 201 -32.49 -2.01 36.07
CA ILE A 201 -31.62 -2.14 37.24
C ILE A 201 -31.69 -0.81 37.98
N CYS A 202 -32.21 -0.83 39.21
CA CYS A 202 -32.22 0.33 40.07
C CYS A 202 -31.47 -0.02 41.36
N PHE A 203 -30.36 0.65 41.57
CA PHE A 203 -29.64 0.62 42.84
C PHE A 203 -30.29 1.64 43.79
N ASN A 204 -30.34 1.32 45.08
CA ASN A 204 -30.84 2.27 46.07
C ASN A 204 -29.78 3.29 46.46
N THR A 205 -28.49 2.94 46.35
CA THR A 205 -27.39 3.84 46.66
C THR A 205 -27.06 4.74 45.48
N ILE A 206 -26.66 5.98 45.82
CA ILE A 206 -26.16 6.94 44.84
C ILE A 206 -24.92 6.38 44.13
N SER A 207 -24.04 5.68 44.85
CA SER A 207 -22.83 5.07 44.30
C SER A 207 -23.13 3.96 43.28
N GLY A 208 -24.10 3.08 43.57
CA GLY A 208 -24.54 2.05 42.63
C GLY A 208 -25.16 2.64 41.36
N ASN A 209 -26.02 3.65 41.50
CA ASN A 209 -26.61 4.35 40.35
C ASN A 209 -25.56 5.10 39.52
N PHE A 210 -24.60 5.76 40.17
CA PHE A 210 -23.49 6.43 39.47
C PHE A 210 -22.64 5.41 38.70
N SER A 211 -22.31 4.27 39.31
CA SER A 211 -21.55 3.19 38.65
C SER A 211 -22.31 2.63 37.45
N TYR A 212 -23.63 2.47 37.54
CA TYR A 212 -24.49 2.07 36.43
C TYR A 212 -24.45 3.08 35.27
N VAL A 213 -24.55 4.38 35.56
CA VAL A 213 -24.46 5.44 34.56
C VAL A 213 -23.09 5.47 33.89
N VAL A 214 -22.00 5.36 34.66
CA VAL A 214 -20.63 5.34 34.14
C VAL A 214 -20.41 4.13 33.23
N TYR A 215 -20.84 2.93 33.65
CA TYR A 215 -20.75 1.73 32.83
C TYR A 215 -21.58 1.87 31.53
N GLY A 216 -22.84 2.31 31.64
CA GLY A 216 -23.72 2.49 30.48
C GLY A 216 -23.19 3.53 29.47
N LEU A 217 -22.71 4.67 29.94
CA LEU A 217 -22.22 5.74 29.06
C LEU A 217 -20.81 5.48 28.54
N LEU A 218 -19.85 5.22 29.43
CA LEU A 218 -18.44 5.12 29.04
C LEU A 218 -18.07 3.75 28.49
N HIS A 219 -18.64 2.67 29.00
CA HIS A 219 -18.25 1.33 28.58
C HIS A 219 -19.13 0.79 27.46
N VAL A 220 -20.46 0.96 27.55
CA VAL A 220 -21.37 0.47 26.50
C VAL A 220 -21.46 1.48 25.35
N MET A 221 -21.97 2.69 25.62
CA MET A 221 -22.32 3.63 24.56
C MET A 221 -21.10 4.10 23.77
N LEU A 222 -20.03 4.52 24.45
CA LEU A 222 -18.81 4.99 23.80
C LEU A 222 -18.17 3.92 22.90
N PHE A 223 -17.89 2.72 23.43
CA PHE A 223 -17.18 1.68 22.68
C PHE A 223 -18.04 1.12 21.54
N CYS A 224 -19.34 0.89 21.75
CA CYS A 224 -20.23 0.45 20.66
C CYS A 224 -20.32 1.49 19.55
N SER A 225 -20.43 2.79 19.89
CA SER A 225 -20.52 3.86 18.89
C SER A 225 -19.21 4.05 18.12
N LEU A 226 -18.07 3.98 18.81
CA LEU A 226 -16.74 4.02 18.19
C LEU A 226 -16.53 2.83 17.25
N TYR A 227 -16.88 1.63 17.71
CA TYR A 227 -16.79 0.41 16.90
C TYR A 227 -17.65 0.50 15.64
N GLN A 228 -18.91 0.92 15.76
CA GLN A 228 -19.80 1.12 14.62
C GLN A 228 -19.24 2.14 13.62
N SER A 229 -18.70 3.26 14.12
CA SER A 229 -18.12 4.32 13.28
C SER A 229 -16.86 3.86 12.55
N TRP A 230 -15.98 3.13 13.24
CA TRP A 230 -14.75 2.59 12.64
C TRP A 230 -15.02 1.46 11.66
N ILE A 231 -15.96 0.55 11.94
CA ILE A 231 -16.42 -0.45 10.97
C ILE A 231 -16.94 0.23 9.71
N LEU A 232 -17.79 1.24 9.86
CA LEU A 232 -18.33 1.96 8.71
C LEU A 232 -17.20 2.62 7.90
N THR A 233 -16.25 3.27 8.59
CA THR A 233 -15.11 3.94 7.95
C THR A 233 -14.19 2.95 7.24
N THR A 234 -13.93 1.79 7.83
CA THR A 234 -13.07 0.74 7.22
C THR A 234 -13.75 0.08 6.03
N LEU A 235 -15.06 -0.20 6.12
CA LEU A 235 -15.87 -0.76 5.03
C LEU A 235 -15.99 0.22 3.86
N ILE A 236 -16.14 1.52 4.12
CA ILE A 236 -16.18 2.57 3.09
C ILE A 236 -14.77 2.85 2.54
N GLY A 237 -13.77 2.88 3.43
CA GLY A 237 -12.44 3.40 3.17
C GLY A 237 -11.53 2.48 2.37
N GLY A 238 -11.82 1.17 2.30
CA GLY A 238 -11.13 0.18 1.47
C GLY A 238 -9.62 0.42 1.41
N GLU A 239 -8.92 0.23 2.53
CA GLU A 239 -7.56 0.73 2.73
C GLU A 239 -6.61 0.33 1.59
N ARG A 240 -6.09 1.30 0.84
CA ARG A 240 -5.16 1.02 -0.26
C ARG A 240 -3.78 0.65 0.32
N VAL A 241 -3.61 -0.62 0.69
CA VAL A 241 -2.37 -1.13 1.30
C VAL A 241 -1.30 -1.32 0.22
N LEU A 242 -0.13 -0.71 0.44
CA LEU A 242 1.07 -1.00 -0.32
C LEU A 242 1.62 -2.38 0.11
N PRO A 243 2.04 -3.24 -0.83
CA PRO A 243 2.56 -4.56 -0.47
C PRO A 243 3.85 -4.49 0.36
N PHE A 244 4.62 -3.42 0.22
CA PHE A 244 5.80 -3.08 1.01
C PHE A 244 6.05 -1.57 0.92
N ARG A 245 6.73 -1.00 1.92
CA ARG A 245 7.02 0.44 2.03
C ARG A 245 8.45 0.82 1.64
N SER A 246 9.37 -0.14 1.64
CA SER A 246 10.78 0.10 1.29
C SER A 246 11.44 -1.08 0.59
N VAL A 247 12.63 -0.85 0.04
CA VAL A 247 13.47 -1.90 -0.57
C VAL A 247 13.83 -2.98 0.45
N GLU A 248 14.04 -2.61 1.72
CA GLU A 248 14.38 -3.56 2.80
C GLU A 248 13.26 -4.60 3.02
N GLU A 249 12.00 -4.17 2.94
CA GLU A 249 10.83 -5.07 3.02
C GLU A 249 10.65 -5.91 1.75
N LEU A 250 11.12 -5.43 0.60
CA LEU A 250 11.08 -6.17 -0.67
C LEU A 250 12.07 -7.34 -0.71
N VAL A 251 13.26 -7.21 -0.13
CA VAL A 251 14.30 -8.26 -0.15
C VAL A 251 13.78 -9.64 0.27
N PRO A 252 13.12 -9.84 1.43
CA PRO A 252 12.59 -11.16 1.80
C PRO A 252 11.51 -11.68 0.83
N LEU A 253 10.79 -10.79 0.15
CA LEU A 253 9.79 -11.17 -0.84
C LEU A 253 10.43 -11.64 -2.15
N LEU A 254 11.59 -11.11 -2.50
CA LEU A 254 12.42 -11.59 -3.62
C LEU A 254 13.05 -12.95 -3.28
N GLU A 255 13.61 -13.10 -2.08
CA GLU A 255 14.24 -14.37 -1.63
C GLU A 255 13.26 -15.54 -1.59
N SER A 256 12.01 -15.27 -1.19
CA SER A 256 10.91 -16.23 -1.20
C SER A 256 10.34 -16.49 -2.61
N GLY A 257 10.68 -15.67 -3.61
CA GLY A 257 10.18 -15.80 -4.99
C GLY A 257 8.76 -15.28 -5.18
N ARG A 258 8.22 -14.49 -4.24
CA ARG A 258 6.89 -13.86 -4.39
C ARG A 258 6.91 -12.75 -5.42
N TYR A 259 8.05 -12.08 -5.58
CA TYR A 259 8.29 -11.10 -6.63
C TYR A 259 9.54 -11.46 -7.44
N LYS A 260 9.52 -11.07 -8.72
CA LYS A 260 10.67 -11.06 -9.61
C LYS A 260 10.90 -9.67 -10.20
N PHE A 261 12.12 -9.38 -10.63
CA PHE A 261 12.37 -8.15 -11.37
C PHE A 261 12.03 -8.31 -12.85
N ALA A 262 11.36 -7.31 -13.40
CA ALA A 262 11.23 -7.09 -14.83
C ALA A 262 11.95 -5.78 -15.20
N ALA A 263 12.73 -5.80 -16.28
CA ALA A 263 13.48 -4.63 -16.74
C ALA A 263 13.58 -4.55 -18.26
N LEU A 264 13.99 -3.37 -18.73
CA LEU A 264 14.36 -3.13 -20.12
C LEU A 264 15.82 -3.56 -20.37
N PRO A 265 16.24 -3.73 -21.63
CA PRO A 265 17.60 -4.18 -21.98
C PRO A 265 18.64 -3.09 -21.75
N THR A 266 18.20 -1.85 -21.55
CA THR A 266 19.06 -0.74 -21.13
C THR A 266 19.62 -1.03 -19.74
N ASN A 267 20.94 -0.99 -19.59
CA ASN A 267 21.62 -1.20 -18.32
C ASN A 267 21.20 -0.11 -17.31
N HIS A 268 20.20 -0.43 -16.49
CA HIS A 268 19.68 0.48 -15.49
C HIS A 268 20.68 0.57 -14.34
N TRP A 269 20.99 1.79 -13.88
CA TRP A 269 21.99 2.05 -12.83
C TRP A 269 21.83 1.16 -11.59
N PHE A 270 20.59 0.79 -11.27
CA PHE A 270 20.25 -0.04 -10.12
C PHE A 270 20.86 -1.44 -10.22
N PHE A 271 20.69 -2.12 -11.35
CA PHE A 271 21.22 -3.48 -11.51
C PHE A 271 22.75 -3.49 -11.55
N GLU A 272 23.36 -2.48 -12.19
CA GLU A 272 24.81 -2.27 -12.15
C GLU A 272 25.33 -2.01 -10.72
N THR A 273 24.58 -1.24 -9.93
CA THR A 273 24.91 -1.00 -8.51
C THR A 273 24.75 -2.28 -7.69
N VAL A 274 23.69 -3.04 -7.92
CA VAL A 274 23.45 -4.33 -7.24
C VAL A 274 24.56 -5.32 -7.54
N GLU A 275 25.10 -5.33 -8.76
CA GLU A 275 26.18 -6.23 -9.17
C GLU A 275 27.55 -5.82 -8.60
N SER A 276 27.83 -4.51 -8.51
CA SER A 276 29.15 -3.99 -8.09
C SER A 276 29.27 -3.67 -6.59
N SER A 277 28.16 -3.42 -5.89
CA SER A 277 28.17 -2.95 -4.50
C SER A 277 28.39 -4.07 -3.48
N ASN A 278 29.10 -3.76 -2.39
CA ASN A 278 29.29 -4.65 -1.23
C ASN A 278 28.28 -4.38 -0.10
N ASP A 279 27.24 -3.58 -0.34
CA ASP A 279 26.17 -3.37 0.65
C ASP A 279 25.43 -4.71 0.91
N PRO A 280 25.25 -5.13 2.18
CA PRO A 280 24.53 -6.35 2.52
C PRO A 280 23.16 -6.48 1.84
N ARG A 281 22.44 -5.36 1.64
CA ARG A 281 21.15 -5.35 0.94
C ARG A 281 21.30 -5.72 -0.53
N HIS A 282 22.30 -5.16 -1.21
CA HIS A 282 22.58 -5.47 -2.62
C HIS A 282 23.09 -6.89 -2.81
N ILE A 283 23.88 -7.41 -1.87
CA ILE A 283 24.33 -8.82 -1.88
C ILE A 283 23.12 -9.75 -1.84
N ARG A 284 22.18 -9.52 -0.91
CA ARG A 284 20.94 -10.32 -0.81
C ARG A 284 20.06 -10.22 -2.05
N ILE A 285 19.92 -9.02 -2.62
CA ILE A 285 19.19 -8.84 -3.89
C ILE A 285 19.88 -9.61 -5.02
N ARG A 286 21.23 -9.56 -5.11
CA ARG A 286 22.01 -10.30 -6.11
C ARG A 286 21.84 -11.81 -5.96
N GLU A 287 21.83 -12.32 -4.73
CA GLU A 287 21.56 -13.73 -4.44
C GLU A 287 20.13 -14.14 -4.82
N ALA A 288 19.13 -13.31 -4.48
CA ALA A 288 17.75 -13.54 -4.88
C ALA A 288 17.61 -13.54 -6.42
N MET A 289 18.28 -12.62 -7.12
CA MET A 289 18.32 -12.56 -8.58
C MET A 289 19.06 -13.75 -9.22
N ARG A 290 20.02 -14.39 -8.53
CA ARG A 290 20.62 -15.64 -9.02
C ARG A 290 19.65 -16.81 -8.97
N LYS A 291 18.78 -16.84 -7.95
CA LYS A 291 17.75 -17.88 -7.78
C LYS A 291 16.55 -17.65 -8.71
N TYR A 292 16.13 -16.39 -8.85
CA TYR A 292 15.04 -15.96 -9.70
C TYR A 292 15.56 -14.88 -10.66
N PRO A 293 15.99 -15.26 -11.88
CA PRO A 293 16.68 -14.36 -12.79
C PRO A 293 15.82 -13.16 -13.20
N LEU A 294 16.50 -12.06 -13.51
CA LEU A 294 15.91 -10.86 -14.10
C LEU A 294 15.27 -11.20 -15.44
N GLU A 295 14.01 -10.83 -15.63
CA GLU A 295 13.31 -10.99 -16.90
C GLU A 295 13.44 -9.67 -17.69
N ILE A 296 14.02 -9.74 -18.88
CA ILE A 296 14.32 -8.59 -19.74
C ILE A 296 13.34 -8.57 -20.91
N TYR A 297 12.71 -7.42 -21.13
CA TYR A 297 11.71 -7.21 -22.18
C TYR A 297 12.10 -6.01 -23.04
N GLU A 298 11.69 -5.99 -24.30
CA GLU A 298 12.04 -4.91 -25.23
C GLU A 298 11.12 -3.69 -25.10
N ASP A 299 9.85 -3.91 -24.74
CA ASP A 299 8.82 -2.86 -24.65
C ASP A 299 8.50 -2.47 -23.21
N GLU A 300 8.36 -1.16 -22.95
CA GLU A 300 7.97 -0.64 -21.65
C GLU A 300 6.58 -1.08 -21.20
N SER A 301 5.66 -1.29 -22.14
CA SER A 301 4.28 -1.69 -21.83
C SER A 301 4.24 -3.11 -21.30
N GLU A 302 4.98 -4.04 -21.91
CA GLU A 302 5.12 -5.43 -21.45
C GLU A 302 5.64 -5.52 -20.01
N VAL A 303 6.67 -4.73 -19.68
CA VAL A 303 7.20 -4.66 -18.30
C VAL A 303 6.10 -4.19 -17.33
N MET A 304 5.32 -3.18 -17.71
CA MET A 304 4.26 -2.65 -16.86
C MET A 304 3.05 -3.58 -16.72
N GLU A 305 2.71 -4.34 -17.76
CA GLU A 305 1.67 -5.38 -17.68
C GLU A 305 2.05 -6.49 -16.70
N LEU A 306 3.33 -6.90 -16.67
CA LEU A 306 3.85 -7.85 -15.69
C LEU A 306 3.80 -7.30 -14.27
N VAL A 307 4.15 -6.02 -14.09
CA VAL A 307 4.00 -5.35 -12.79
C VAL A 307 2.53 -5.31 -12.38
N GLN A 308 1.62 -4.99 -13.31
CA GLN A 308 0.17 -4.95 -13.05
C GLN A 308 -0.40 -6.34 -12.72
N SER A 309 0.17 -7.42 -13.25
CA SER A 309 -0.22 -8.78 -12.86
C SER A 309 -0.04 -9.03 -11.35
N GLY A 310 0.92 -8.34 -10.72
CA GLY A 310 1.24 -8.45 -9.29
C GLY A 310 2.29 -9.51 -8.96
N THR A 311 2.91 -10.12 -9.96
CA THR A 311 4.00 -11.11 -9.80
C THR A 311 5.39 -10.49 -9.94
N HIS A 312 5.48 -9.34 -10.61
CA HIS A 312 6.74 -8.66 -10.90
C HIS A 312 6.80 -7.26 -10.29
N VAL A 313 8.02 -6.78 -10.12
CA VAL A 313 8.35 -5.40 -9.77
C VAL A 313 9.35 -4.86 -10.79
N ALA A 314 9.29 -3.56 -11.07
CA ALA A 314 10.22 -2.91 -11.98
C ALA A 314 10.87 -1.71 -11.31
N VAL A 315 12.15 -1.49 -11.58
CA VAL A 315 12.84 -0.30 -11.08
C VAL A 315 12.54 0.86 -12.01
N VAL A 316 12.03 1.95 -11.46
CA VAL A 316 11.64 3.14 -12.20
C VAL A 316 12.44 4.33 -11.72
N GLN A 317 12.97 5.07 -12.69
CA GLN A 317 13.62 6.36 -12.46
C GLN A 317 12.70 7.49 -12.91
N GLY A 318 12.70 8.60 -12.17
CA GLY A 318 11.94 9.79 -12.57
C GLY A 318 12.45 10.34 -13.91
N TRP A 319 11.50 10.77 -14.75
CA TRP A 319 11.67 11.23 -16.13
C TRP A 319 12.07 10.16 -17.15
N SER A 320 11.96 8.88 -16.78
CA SER A 320 12.17 7.78 -17.73
C SER A 320 10.92 7.47 -18.57
N THR A 321 11.12 6.82 -19.72
CA THR A 321 10.03 6.24 -20.54
C THR A 321 9.20 5.26 -19.74
N LEU A 322 9.84 4.47 -18.87
CA LEU A 322 9.15 3.53 -18.00
C LEU A 322 8.23 4.22 -16.98
N GLU A 323 8.61 5.37 -16.40
CA GLU A 323 7.72 6.16 -15.54
C GLU A 323 6.52 6.71 -16.33
N TRP A 324 6.79 7.20 -17.54
CA TRP A 324 5.74 7.71 -18.42
C TRP A 324 4.68 6.66 -18.71
N VAL A 325 5.11 5.45 -19.11
CA VAL A 325 4.21 4.32 -19.38
C VAL A 325 3.52 3.86 -18.09
N ALA A 326 4.25 3.71 -16.98
CA ALA A 326 3.71 3.32 -15.68
C ALA A 326 2.59 4.25 -15.18
N ASN A 327 2.66 5.55 -15.49
CA ASN A 327 1.61 6.51 -15.10
C ASN A 327 0.28 6.30 -15.84
N SER A 328 0.26 5.53 -16.92
CA SER A 328 -0.97 5.10 -17.59
C SER A 328 -1.67 3.93 -16.85
N PHE A 329 -0.96 3.26 -15.94
CA PHE A 329 -1.47 2.14 -15.14
C PHE A 329 -1.91 2.60 -13.75
N CYS A 330 -3.22 2.68 -13.53
CA CYS A 330 -3.80 3.25 -12.30
C CYS A 330 -3.61 2.39 -11.04
N ASP A 331 -3.45 1.09 -11.25
CA ASP A 331 -3.17 0.12 -10.20
C ASP A 331 -1.67 -0.01 -9.91
N VAL A 332 -0.80 0.77 -10.57
CA VAL A 332 0.65 0.79 -10.29
C VAL A 332 1.01 1.96 -9.38
N VAL A 333 1.91 1.69 -8.44
CA VAL A 333 2.43 2.64 -7.46
C VAL A 333 3.94 2.53 -7.35
N PHE A 334 4.57 3.65 -7.01
CA PHE A 334 6.02 3.73 -6.88
C PHE A 334 6.40 3.75 -5.39
N VAL A 335 7.15 2.74 -4.97
CA VAL A 335 7.74 2.65 -3.63
C VAL A 335 9.12 3.29 -3.67
N LYS A 336 9.30 4.40 -2.94
CA LYS A 336 10.55 5.17 -2.93
C LYS A 336 11.44 4.91 -1.70
N GLY A 337 10.91 4.26 -0.66
CA GLY A 337 11.65 4.00 0.58
C GLY A 337 12.90 3.16 0.32
N GLY A 338 14.06 3.63 0.77
CA GLY A 338 15.35 2.93 0.59
C GLY A 338 16.02 3.16 -0.78
N MET A 339 15.38 3.88 -1.71
CA MET A 339 15.95 4.20 -3.03
C MET A 339 16.65 5.57 -3.03
N PRO A 340 17.88 5.68 -3.57
CA PRO A 340 18.58 6.95 -3.63
C PRO A 340 18.05 7.86 -4.75
N GLU A 341 18.20 9.17 -4.54
CA GLU A 341 18.10 10.14 -5.63
C GLU A 341 19.31 10.01 -6.55
N LYS A 342 19.10 10.25 -7.85
CA LYS A 342 20.15 10.20 -8.87
C LYS A 342 20.26 11.54 -9.58
N ALA A 343 21.50 11.97 -9.77
CA ALA A 343 21.78 13.12 -10.61
C ALA A 343 21.52 12.78 -12.08
N ILE A 344 20.99 13.75 -12.82
CA ILE A 344 20.83 13.66 -14.26
C ILE A 344 21.66 14.72 -15.00
N HIS A 345 22.10 14.35 -16.18
CA HIS A 345 23.13 15.03 -16.96
C HIS A 345 22.79 14.97 -18.45
N PHE A 346 23.36 15.89 -19.24
CA PHE A 346 23.50 15.69 -20.67
C PHE A 346 24.69 14.76 -20.93
N ALA A 347 24.55 13.88 -21.92
CA ALA A 347 25.61 13.00 -22.39
C ALA A 347 26.21 13.51 -23.70
N PHE A 348 27.51 13.42 -23.81
CA PHE A 348 28.28 13.81 -24.99
C PHE A 348 29.24 12.68 -25.40
N SER A 349 29.65 12.71 -26.67
CA SER A 349 30.71 11.84 -27.15
C SER A 349 32.00 12.07 -26.34
N LYS A 350 32.82 11.02 -26.19
CA LYS A 350 34.06 11.09 -25.43
C LYS A 350 35.00 12.16 -26.00
N GLY A 351 35.55 13.02 -25.15
CA GLY A 351 36.43 14.13 -25.55
C GLY A 351 35.72 15.31 -26.19
N SER A 352 34.39 15.41 -26.09
CA SER A 352 33.63 16.48 -26.74
C SER A 352 33.97 17.88 -26.19
N PRO A 353 34.22 18.89 -27.06
CA PRO A 353 34.49 20.25 -26.63
C PRO A 353 33.26 20.93 -26.01
N PHE A 354 32.07 20.41 -26.27
CA PHE A 354 30.81 21.00 -25.79
C PHE A 354 30.58 20.82 -24.29
N VAL A 355 31.24 19.85 -23.64
CA VAL A 355 31.07 19.58 -22.19
C VAL A 355 31.43 20.81 -21.37
N LYS A 356 32.64 21.37 -21.59
CA LYS A 356 33.09 22.57 -20.87
C LYS A 356 32.21 23.78 -21.16
N LEU A 357 31.80 23.93 -22.42
CA LEU A 357 30.94 25.03 -22.86
C LEU A 357 29.57 25.00 -22.15
N PHE A 358 28.94 23.82 -22.07
CA PHE A 358 27.67 23.65 -21.38
C PHE A 358 27.80 23.88 -19.86
N ASP A 359 28.87 23.38 -19.25
CA ASP A 359 29.06 23.39 -17.80
C ASP A 359 29.37 24.78 -17.23
N GLU A 360 30.30 25.49 -17.87
CA GLU A 360 30.82 26.77 -17.40
C GLU A 360 29.86 27.91 -17.74
N GLN A 361 29.22 27.87 -18.92
CA GLN A 361 28.53 29.04 -19.46
C GLN A 361 27.00 28.94 -19.39
N ALA A 362 26.41 27.75 -19.56
CA ALA A 362 24.95 27.64 -19.72
C ALA A 362 24.22 27.06 -18.51
N ILE A 363 24.59 25.84 -18.06
CA ILE A 363 23.78 25.10 -17.08
C ILE A 363 23.71 25.84 -15.73
N GLY A 364 24.79 26.52 -15.33
CA GLY A 364 24.80 27.34 -14.12
C GLY A 364 23.89 28.55 -14.19
N HIS A 365 23.91 29.27 -15.31
CA HIS A 365 23.13 30.49 -15.50
C HIS A 365 21.64 30.19 -15.71
N GLU A 366 21.31 29.06 -16.34
CA GLU A 366 19.93 28.69 -16.69
C GLU A 366 19.24 27.77 -15.66
N ALA A 367 19.81 27.58 -14.48
CA ALA A 367 19.28 26.66 -13.45
C ALA A 367 17.80 26.95 -13.09
N VAL A 368 17.40 28.22 -13.03
CA VAL A 368 16.00 28.63 -12.76
C VAL A 368 15.07 28.21 -13.89
N PHE A 369 15.51 28.31 -15.15
CA PHE A 369 14.73 27.82 -16.29
C PHE A 369 14.57 26.30 -16.21
N MET A 370 15.65 25.57 -15.94
CA MET A 370 15.63 24.11 -15.83
C MET A 370 14.68 23.62 -14.74
N HIS A 371 14.69 24.28 -13.58
CA HIS A 371 13.76 23.98 -12.50
C HIS A 371 12.30 24.26 -12.90
N ARG A 372 12.01 25.39 -13.58
CA ARG A 372 10.65 25.68 -14.07
C ARG A 372 10.15 24.63 -15.07
N LYS A 373 11.03 24.14 -15.96
CA LYS A 373 10.67 23.09 -16.92
C LYS A 373 10.42 21.76 -16.23
N ARG A 374 11.24 21.40 -15.23
CA ARG A 374 10.98 20.23 -14.37
C ARG A 374 9.58 20.29 -13.77
N TRP A 375 9.18 21.43 -13.21
CA TRP A 375 7.83 21.61 -12.67
C TRP A 375 6.73 21.50 -13.73
N LYS A 376 6.92 22.13 -14.91
CA LYS A 376 5.97 22.07 -16.03
C LYS A 376 5.68 20.63 -16.45
N TYR A 377 6.71 19.82 -16.68
CA TYR A 377 6.55 18.43 -17.11
C TYR A 377 6.06 17.52 -15.98
N GLY A 378 6.45 17.79 -14.73
CA GLY A 378 5.94 17.05 -13.56
C GLY A 378 4.44 17.25 -13.37
N TYR A 379 3.98 18.50 -13.46
CA TYR A 379 2.55 18.82 -13.42
C TYR A 379 1.78 18.19 -14.59
N TYR A 380 2.39 18.15 -15.78
CA TYR A 380 1.77 17.52 -16.95
C TYR A 380 1.61 16.00 -16.77
N LEU A 381 2.64 15.32 -16.27
CA LEU A 381 2.62 13.89 -15.92
C LEU A 381 1.53 13.57 -14.88
N GLU A 382 1.47 14.35 -13.79
CA GLU A 382 0.48 14.19 -12.74
C GLU A 382 -0.96 14.34 -13.29
N LYS A 383 -1.21 15.42 -14.04
CA LYS A 383 -2.53 15.67 -14.65
C LYS A 383 -2.90 14.65 -15.73
N GLN A 384 -1.92 14.05 -16.39
CA GLN A 384 -2.15 12.96 -17.34
C GLN A 384 -2.57 11.70 -16.61
N ARG A 385 -1.86 11.32 -15.54
CA ARG A 385 -2.26 10.20 -14.68
C ARG A 385 -3.67 10.40 -14.13
N GLU A 386 -3.98 11.60 -13.64
CA GLU A 386 -5.34 11.93 -13.20
C GLU A 386 -6.36 11.71 -14.31
N ARG A 387 -6.10 12.16 -15.54
CA ARG A 387 -7.02 11.95 -16.66
C ARG A 387 -7.24 10.46 -16.95
N PHE A 388 -6.18 9.67 -17.07
CA PHE A 388 -6.30 8.22 -17.32
C PHE A 388 -6.96 7.46 -16.17
N CYS A 389 -6.75 7.91 -14.93
CA CYS A 389 -7.23 7.20 -13.75
C CYS A 389 -8.56 7.67 -13.19
N LEU A 390 -8.97 8.91 -13.42
CA LEU A 390 -10.28 9.42 -12.99
C LEU A 390 -11.43 8.79 -13.78
N GLU A 391 -11.21 8.45 -15.05
CA GLU A 391 -12.20 7.74 -15.87
C GLU A 391 -12.47 6.33 -15.31
N ASN A 392 -11.41 5.63 -14.88
CA ASN A 392 -11.50 4.32 -14.23
C ASN A 392 -11.94 4.38 -12.74
N ASP A 393 -11.57 5.42 -12.00
CA ASP A 393 -11.93 5.57 -10.58
C ASP A 393 -13.38 6.03 -10.39
N ASN A 394 -13.98 6.78 -11.33
CA ASN A 394 -15.41 7.13 -11.25
C ASN A 394 -16.34 5.91 -11.37
N GLU A 395 -15.91 4.86 -12.08
CA GLU A 395 -16.60 3.57 -12.07
C GLU A 395 -16.34 2.77 -10.79
N ARG A 396 -15.11 2.82 -10.23
CA ARG A 396 -14.74 2.09 -9.00
C ARG A 396 -15.20 2.75 -7.69
N LYS A 397 -15.39 4.07 -7.66
CA LYS A 397 -15.88 4.87 -6.51
C LYS A 397 -17.39 4.84 -6.37
N ARG A 398 -18.15 4.30 -7.33
CA ARG A 398 -19.54 3.90 -7.05
C ARG A 398 -19.49 2.87 -5.94
N PHE A 399 -20.04 3.22 -4.79
CA PHE A 399 -20.18 2.38 -3.59
C PHE A 399 -20.24 0.90 -3.96
N LYS A 400 -19.12 0.17 -3.81
CA LYS A 400 -19.15 -1.27 -4.03
C LYS A 400 -20.07 -1.87 -2.98
N PRO A 401 -21.07 -2.68 -3.36
CA PRO A 401 -21.92 -3.33 -2.38
C PRO A 401 -21.04 -4.15 -1.43
N LEU A 402 -21.37 -4.11 -0.13
CA LEU A 402 -20.64 -4.90 0.86
C LEU A 402 -20.72 -6.38 0.46
N GLY A 403 -19.58 -7.05 0.39
CA GLY A 403 -19.52 -8.48 0.15
C GLY A 403 -20.14 -9.26 1.31
N LEU A 404 -20.64 -10.46 1.04
CA LEU A 404 -21.22 -11.34 2.07
C LEU A 404 -20.16 -11.93 3.02
N ILE A 405 -18.91 -12.05 2.56
CA ILE A 405 -17.83 -12.79 3.24
C ILE A 405 -17.51 -12.22 4.64
N PRO A 406 -17.38 -10.90 4.83
CA PRO A 406 -17.24 -10.28 6.17
C PRO A 406 -18.29 -10.71 7.21
N PHE A 407 -19.50 -11.04 6.78
CA PHE A 407 -20.61 -11.39 7.67
C PHE A 407 -20.65 -12.88 8.03
N LEU A 408 -19.84 -13.72 7.38
CA LEU A 408 -19.83 -15.16 7.66
C LEU A 408 -19.34 -15.49 9.06
N GLY A 409 -18.34 -14.77 9.59
CA GLY A 409 -17.81 -14.98 10.95
C GLY A 409 -18.90 -14.87 12.02
N PRO A 410 -19.62 -13.75 12.13
CA PRO A 410 -20.76 -13.62 13.05
C PRO A 410 -21.83 -14.69 12.87
N CYS A 411 -22.14 -15.10 11.63
CA CYS A 411 -23.08 -16.20 11.39
C CYS A 411 -22.60 -17.53 11.97
N VAL A 412 -21.30 -17.83 11.85
CA VAL A 412 -20.70 -19.03 12.46
C VAL A 412 -20.79 -18.96 13.99
N VAL A 413 -20.48 -17.81 14.60
CA VAL A 413 -20.60 -17.61 16.06
C VAL A 413 -22.05 -17.78 16.52
N LEU A 414 -23.02 -17.27 15.77
CA LEU A 414 -24.45 -17.42 16.08
C LEU A 414 -24.88 -18.89 16.02
N LEU A 415 -24.49 -19.63 14.98
CA LEU A 415 -24.81 -21.06 14.85
C LEU A 415 -24.18 -21.88 15.97
N ALA A 416 -22.91 -21.62 16.29
CA ALA A 416 -22.22 -22.27 17.40
C ALA A 416 -22.88 -21.97 18.76
N GLY A 417 -23.27 -20.71 19.00
CA GLY A 417 -23.98 -20.31 20.22
C GLY A 417 -25.34 -21.00 20.38
N ASN A 418 -26.11 -21.11 19.30
CA ASN A 418 -27.39 -21.84 19.32
C ASN A 418 -27.20 -23.35 19.58
N ALA A 419 -26.19 -23.96 18.95
CA ALA A 419 -25.86 -25.36 19.20
C ALA A 419 -25.46 -25.60 20.67
N PHE A 420 -24.63 -24.72 21.23
CA PHE A 420 -24.23 -24.80 22.64
C PHE A 420 -25.42 -24.63 23.59
N ALA A 421 -26.33 -23.69 23.32
CA ALA A 421 -27.55 -23.50 24.10
C ALA A 421 -28.46 -24.74 24.07
N LEU A 422 -28.60 -25.39 22.90
CA LEU A 422 -29.35 -26.63 22.76
C LEU A 422 -28.72 -27.78 23.57
N ILE A 423 -27.39 -27.91 23.53
CA ILE A 423 -26.66 -28.90 24.32
C ILE A 423 -26.84 -28.65 25.82
N ALA A 424 -26.70 -27.40 26.27
CA ALA A 424 -26.90 -27.04 27.68
C ALA A 424 -28.33 -27.37 28.15
N PHE A 425 -29.34 -27.06 27.34
CA PHE A 425 -30.74 -27.37 27.65
C PHE A 425 -31.01 -28.88 27.73
N THR A 426 -30.49 -29.65 26.78
CA THR A 426 -30.64 -31.12 26.78
C THR A 426 -29.94 -31.74 27.99
N MET A 427 -28.74 -31.29 28.33
CA MET A 427 -28.01 -31.72 29.53
C MET A 427 -28.74 -31.38 30.82
N GLU A 428 -29.32 -30.17 30.94
CA GLU A 428 -30.13 -29.78 32.10
C GLU A 428 -31.35 -30.70 32.26
N LYS A 429 -32.04 -31.02 31.16
CA LYS A 429 -33.18 -31.93 31.16
C LYS A 429 -32.80 -33.34 31.59
N ILE A 430 -31.67 -33.87 31.08
CA ILE A 430 -31.16 -35.19 31.45
C ILE A 430 -30.78 -35.22 32.93
N ALA A 431 -30.04 -34.22 33.42
CA ALA A 431 -29.64 -34.12 34.82
C ALA A 431 -30.85 -34.03 35.78
N ARG A 432 -31.89 -33.27 35.40
CA ARG A 432 -33.15 -33.19 36.17
C ARG A 432 -33.94 -34.49 36.14
N CYS A 433 -33.97 -35.22 35.02
CA CYS A 433 -34.63 -36.53 34.95
C CYS A 433 -33.89 -37.58 35.80
N TYR A 434 -32.56 -37.56 35.78
CA TYR A 434 -31.73 -38.45 36.58
C TYR A 434 -31.91 -38.18 38.08
N SER A 435 -31.90 -36.91 38.51
CA SER A 435 -32.09 -36.57 39.93
C SER A 435 -33.50 -36.91 40.45
N ARG A 436 -34.53 -36.75 39.62
CA ARG A 436 -35.92 -37.18 39.97
C ARG A 436 -36.05 -38.70 40.08
N SER A 437 -35.37 -39.44 39.22
CA SER A 437 -35.35 -40.91 39.28
C SER A 437 -34.62 -41.40 40.54
N ARG A 438 -33.52 -40.74 40.93
CA ARG A 438 -32.79 -41.05 42.17
C ARG A 438 -33.60 -40.76 43.44
N LYS A 439 -34.35 -39.64 43.47
CA LYS A 439 -35.27 -39.31 44.60
C LYS A 439 -36.47 -40.26 44.75
N LYS A 440 -36.83 -41.02 43.71
CA LYS A 440 -37.86 -42.08 43.82
C LYS A 440 -37.32 -43.39 44.40
N ILE A 441 -36.01 -43.58 44.43
CA ILE A 441 -35.36 -44.83 44.88
C ILE A 441 -34.97 -44.78 46.36
N GLU A 442 -34.91 -43.59 46.98
CA GLU A 442 -34.82 -43.46 48.45
C GLU A 442 -36.23 -43.52 49.07
N PRO A 443 -36.60 -44.59 49.80
CA PRO A 443 -37.88 -44.62 50.51
C PRO A 443 -37.87 -43.59 51.65
N PRO A 444 -39.00 -42.94 51.97
CA PRO A 444 -39.08 -42.04 53.11
C PRO A 444 -38.82 -42.82 54.40
N ARG A 445 -37.63 -42.62 54.97
CA ARG A 445 -37.08 -43.27 56.17
C ARG A 445 -37.89 -43.04 57.47
N GLY A 446 -39.08 -42.42 57.38
CA GLY A 446 -39.94 -42.11 58.52
C GLY A 446 -41.33 -42.73 58.50
N ARG A 447 -41.79 -43.37 57.41
CA ARG A 447 -43.15 -43.97 57.35
C ARG A 447 -43.21 -45.48 57.52
N MET A 448 -42.08 -46.17 57.47
CA MET A 448 -42.04 -47.63 57.68
C MET A 448 -42.19 -48.01 59.16
N ALA A 449 -41.87 -47.11 60.10
CA ALA A 449 -42.04 -47.33 61.53
C ALA A 449 -43.51 -47.22 62.01
N GLU A 450 -44.37 -46.51 61.27
CA GLU A 450 -45.81 -46.42 61.60
C GLU A 450 -46.62 -47.58 61.00
N ALA A 451 -46.24 -48.08 59.81
CA ALA A 451 -46.90 -49.24 59.21
C ALA A 451 -46.67 -50.54 60.00
N LEU A 452 -45.45 -50.75 60.52
CA LEU A 452 -45.10 -51.91 61.35
C LEU A 452 -45.71 -51.88 62.76
N ARG A 453 -46.16 -50.72 63.27
CA ARG A 453 -46.91 -50.63 64.54
C ARG A 453 -48.41 -50.90 64.36
N ALA A 454 -48.97 -50.66 63.18
CA ALA A 454 -50.38 -50.91 62.91
C ALA A 454 -50.69 -52.40 62.68
N GLU A 455 -49.74 -53.17 62.13
CA GLU A 455 -49.92 -54.61 61.88
C GLU A 455 -49.83 -55.47 63.16
N THR A 456 -49.10 -55.04 64.19
CA THR A 456 -49.03 -55.77 65.48
C THR A 456 -50.25 -55.63 66.39
N LEU A 457 -51.25 -54.80 66.03
CA LEU A 457 -52.46 -54.58 66.84
C LEU A 457 -53.71 -55.31 66.32
N CYS A 458 -53.63 -56.03 65.20
CA CYS A 458 -54.78 -56.73 64.59
C CYS A 458 -54.76 -58.27 64.67
N THR A 459 -53.74 -58.88 65.28
CA THR A 459 -53.61 -60.36 65.37
C THR A 459 -53.74 -60.92 66.79
N ASP A 460 -54.46 -60.23 67.69
CA ASP A 460 -54.81 -60.76 69.01
C ASP A 460 -56.29 -60.47 69.34
N ARG A 461 -57.19 -61.06 68.54
CA ARG A 461 -58.60 -61.29 68.90
C ARG A 461 -59.20 -62.29 67.91
N THR A 462 -59.07 -63.58 68.21
CA THR A 462 -60.04 -64.67 67.98
C THR A 462 -59.33 -66.03 68.12
N PHE A 463 -59.21 -66.53 69.35
CA PHE A 463 -59.90 -67.73 69.82
C PHE A 463 -59.82 -67.81 71.35
#